data_AF-A0A418BMB5-F1
#
_entry.id   AF-A0A418BMB5-F1
#
_cell.length_a   1.000
_cell.length_b   1.000
_cell.length_c   1.000
_cell.angle_alpha   90.00
_cell.angle_beta   90.00
_cell.angle_gamma   90.00
#
_symmetry.space_group_name_H-M   'P 1'
#
loop_
_entity.id
_entity.type
_entity.pdbx_description
1 polymer ?
#
loop_
_entity_poly.entity_id
_entity_poly.type
_entity_poly.pdbx_seq_one_letter_code
_entity_poly.pdbx_strand_id
1 'polypeptide(L)'
;MTGGTAGANGGGGKLPQHNDHASPLPVVAAPPPTESGLWIQKGGATYVPDDTAVPTMLPKRSVINTDILPPANKGPIVRTSSSDDLKNKLWVAAPAMATDATALAGKPAVRGMGSASTPVRQQPPTAPAPRGFDSSAVPTIVAPPTPVAVVEHAAEVVVAPKSPIVAPRVIEQVAEVEVARAVASADKVSVASTSGLPPASGDTEKPTPAPKGCLHQYDKERTKYKQPAFEDVLFGQDVNARIVTLNRPKVLNALNLPMVRHLTPMIQQYEKNPSVNTIVFEGAGDKAFCAGGDIRFLYDNGKDPETRHLALDFFREEYRLNYILATMKTPVISILNGITMGGGVGLSLHGKFVVATEKTSLAMPETAIGFFPDVGASYILPRLGRKLAQKDKYEPIVSASQALAGQGLGTFLALTGERIKGAELLALALATHYIDAKDVDVLKDQLREFKFPDDMPEDTRDDMIDETIVCIETTTDEVDDGTIHSLFLDTVEAIFGAKNADDSVQGIFDRLTAHNSEWATKLLTKLQSVSPLSLNVTLRQMRYGANKTVDECFQMEYRLANRFLDSSDFYEGVRAVIVDKDNKPVWQHAHVNDVTADEVDAFFAPLPEDEELVLFKAPTTPTYA
;
A
#
# COMPACT_ATOMS: atom_id res chain seq x y z
N MET A 1 -5.08 57.33 66.17
CA MET A 1 -5.78 56.90 67.40
C MET A 1 -7.27 56.78 67.08
N THR A 2 -7.99 55.86 67.74
CA THR A 2 -9.43 55.93 68.16
C THR A 2 -10.48 56.60 67.24
N GLY A 3 -11.63 56.00 66.89
CA GLY A 3 -12.24 54.71 67.26
C GLY A 3 -13.54 54.84 68.07
N GLY A 4 -14.58 54.08 67.70
CA GLY A 4 -15.92 54.01 68.35
C GLY A 4 -17.07 54.14 67.32
N THR A 5 -18.12 53.29 67.19
CA THR A 5 -19.12 52.67 68.12
C THR A 5 -20.32 53.58 68.45
N ALA A 6 -21.60 53.13 68.48
CA ALA A 6 -22.25 51.87 68.02
C ALA A 6 -23.81 51.95 68.11
N GLY A 7 -24.52 51.07 67.39
CA GLY A 7 -25.92 50.61 67.66
C GLY A 7 -27.10 51.59 67.41
N ALA A 8 -28.38 51.18 67.49
CA ALA A 8 -29.02 49.85 67.37
C ALA A 8 -30.58 49.97 67.30
N ASN A 9 -31.26 49.08 66.54
CA ASN A 9 -32.73 48.78 66.54
C ASN A 9 -33.74 49.93 66.21
N GLY A 10 -34.96 49.70 65.68
CA GLY A 10 -35.55 48.50 65.05
C GLY A 10 -37.10 48.53 64.92
N GLY A 11 -37.65 48.17 63.74
CA GLY A 11 -39.09 47.83 63.50
C GLY A 11 -40.04 48.96 63.04
N GLY A 12 -41.05 48.69 62.17
CA GLY A 12 -42.07 49.72 61.85
C GLY A 12 -43.01 49.68 60.61
N GLY A 13 -43.14 48.59 59.83
CA GLY A 13 -44.30 48.25 58.95
C GLY A 13 -45.06 49.28 58.03
N LYS A 14 -45.02 49.01 56.71
CA LYS A 14 -46.06 49.22 55.65
C LYS A 14 -46.50 50.63 55.18
N LEU A 15 -46.38 50.86 53.87
CA LEU A 15 -47.45 51.14 52.86
C LEU A 15 -46.87 50.86 51.43
N PRO A 16 -47.61 50.84 50.29
CA PRO A 16 -47.56 49.66 49.42
C PRO A 16 -46.98 49.81 47.98
N GLN A 17 -46.42 48.68 47.52
CA GLN A 17 -46.43 48.10 46.16
C GLN A 17 -46.50 49.00 44.90
N HIS A 18 -45.45 48.89 44.08
CA HIS A 18 -45.55 48.32 42.73
C HIS A 18 -44.23 47.61 42.39
N ASN A 19 -44.27 46.50 41.64
CA ASN A 19 -43.09 45.71 41.27
C ASN A 19 -42.91 45.71 39.74
N ASP A 20 -41.77 46.23 39.28
CA ASP A 20 -41.25 46.02 37.92
C ASP A 20 -39.78 45.60 38.02
N HIS A 21 -39.48 44.36 37.62
CA HIS A 21 -38.11 43.84 37.52
C HIS A 21 -37.83 43.39 36.09
N ALA A 22 -37.24 44.28 35.29
CA ALA A 22 -36.67 43.93 34.00
C ALA A 22 -35.29 43.30 34.17
N SER A 23 -35.02 42.18 33.50
CA SER A 23 -33.71 41.54 33.49
C SER A 23 -32.71 42.34 32.63
N PRO A 24 -31.42 42.44 33.02
CA PRO A 24 -30.40 43.09 32.21
C PRO A 24 -30.08 42.26 30.95
N LEU A 25 -29.84 42.96 29.84
CA LEU A 25 -29.46 42.36 28.56
C LEU A 25 -28.01 41.83 28.59
N PRO A 26 -27.69 40.78 27.80
CA PRO A 26 -26.32 40.26 27.70
C PRO A 26 -25.38 41.27 27.02
N VAL A 27 -24.16 41.40 27.57
CA VAL A 27 -23.11 42.24 26.98
C VAL A 27 -22.53 41.53 25.75
N VAL A 28 -22.71 42.13 24.57
CA VAL A 28 -22.08 41.67 23.33
C VAL A 28 -20.59 42.03 23.35
N ALA A 29 -19.72 41.05 23.17
CA ALA A 29 -18.27 41.27 23.06
C ALA A 29 -17.91 41.90 21.71
N ALA A 30 -16.94 42.82 21.71
CA ALA A 30 -16.36 43.34 20.48
C ALA A 30 -15.50 42.26 19.77
N PRO A 31 -15.41 42.28 18.43
CA PRO A 31 -14.52 41.39 17.68
C PRO A 31 -13.04 41.71 17.97
N PRO A 32 -12.13 40.73 17.81
CA PRO A 32 -10.69 40.94 17.96
C PRO A 32 -10.11 41.86 16.86
N PRO A 33 -8.90 42.42 17.06
CA PRO A 33 -8.21 43.24 16.05
C PRO A 33 -7.94 42.49 14.75
N THR A 34 -7.92 43.20 13.62
CA THR A 34 -7.74 42.63 12.27
C THR A 34 -6.27 42.33 11.92
N GLU A 35 -5.42 42.05 12.90
CA GLU A 35 -4.01 41.70 12.71
C GLU A 35 -3.81 40.19 12.91
N SER A 36 -3.01 39.57 12.03
CA SER A 36 -2.89 38.12 11.91
C SER A 36 -2.07 37.50 13.07
N GLY A 37 -2.78 37.09 14.12
CA GLY A 37 -2.23 36.37 15.27
C GLY A 37 -3.31 35.62 16.04
N LEU A 38 -2.90 34.71 16.92
CA LEU A 38 -3.79 34.01 17.86
C LEU A 38 -3.99 34.87 19.12
N TRP A 39 -5.26 35.05 19.51
CA TRP A 39 -5.67 35.91 20.61
C TRP A 39 -6.46 35.12 21.64
N ILE A 40 -6.08 35.20 22.92
CA ILE A 40 -6.83 34.56 24.01
C ILE A 40 -7.69 35.60 24.73
N GLN A 41 -8.98 35.31 24.90
CA GLN A 41 -9.89 36.14 25.68
C GLN A 41 -9.71 35.86 27.18
N LYS A 42 -9.24 36.85 27.95
CA LYS A 42 -8.87 36.67 29.35
C LYS A 42 -9.68 37.55 30.30
N GLY A 43 -10.91 37.13 30.58
CA GLY A 43 -11.72 37.67 31.68
C GLY A 43 -12.36 39.04 31.41
N GLY A 44 -13.24 39.13 30.42
CA GLY A 44 -14.07 40.30 30.17
C GLY A 44 -13.44 41.34 29.23
N ALA A 45 -14.06 41.54 28.07
CA ALA A 45 -13.77 42.57 27.05
C ALA A 45 -12.32 42.69 26.51
N THR A 46 -11.37 41.91 27.03
CA THR A 46 -9.93 42.09 26.80
C THR A 46 -9.32 40.85 26.15
N TYR A 47 -8.61 41.06 25.05
CA TYR A 47 -7.82 40.05 24.34
C TYR A 47 -6.33 40.32 24.55
N VAL A 48 -5.53 39.25 24.59
CA VAL A 48 -4.07 39.31 24.74
C VAL A 48 -3.46 38.37 23.68
N PRO A 49 -2.30 38.71 23.06
CA PRO A 49 -1.59 37.77 22.20
C PRO A 49 -1.21 36.48 22.93
N ASP A 50 -1.20 35.37 22.22
CA ASP A 50 -0.68 34.10 22.76
C ASP A 50 0.84 33.97 22.55
N ASP A 51 1.61 34.48 23.51
CA ASP A 51 3.07 34.34 23.53
C ASP A 51 3.55 32.87 23.72
N THR A 52 2.64 31.89 23.87
CA THR A 52 2.96 30.46 23.93
C THR A 52 2.66 29.70 22.63
N ALA A 53 2.01 30.33 21.65
CA ALA A 53 1.77 29.77 20.33
C ALA A 53 3.07 29.79 19.49
N VAL A 54 3.76 28.64 19.39
CA VAL A 54 4.87 28.47 18.44
C VAL A 54 4.31 28.59 17.01
N PRO A 55 4.74 29.56 16.18
CA PRO A 55 4.26 29.67 14.82
C PRO A 55 4.68 28.44 14.00
N THR A 56 3.76 27.91 13.19
CA THR A 56 4.04 26.80 12.25
C THR A 56 4.90 27.28 11.08
N MET A 57 6.17 27.57 11.36
CA MET A 57 7.21 27.75 10.35
C MET A 57 7.32 26.46 9.54
N LEU A 58 6.91 26.49 8.27
CA LEU A 58 7.39 25.52 7.30
C LEU A 58 8.93 25.56 7.31
N PRO A 59 9.61 24.40 7.25
CA PRO A 59 11.06 24.36 7.32
C PRO A 59 11.66 25.16 6.15
N LYS A 60 12.66 26.00 6.45
CA LYS A 60 13.51 26.56 5.39
C LYS A 60 14.35 25.42 4.82
N ARG A 61 13.87 24.80 3.74
CA ARG A 61 14.69 23.96 2.85
C ARG A 61 15.97 24.72 2.48
N SER A 62 17.08 23.99 2.33
CA SER A 62 18.35 24.57 1.88
C SER A 62 18.18 25.21 0.50
N VAL A 63 18.72 26.42 0.32
CA VAL A 63 18.68 27.10 -0.98
C VAL A 63 19.67 26.42 -1.92
N ILE A 64 19.20 25.42 -2.67
CA ILE A 64 19.87 24.88 -3.85
C ILE A 64 19.93 25.99 -4.90
N ASN A 65 21.01 26.04 -5.70
CA ASN A 65 21.14 27.10 -6.69
C ASN A 65 20.10 26.96 -7.81
N THR A 66 19.21 27.94 -7.92
CA THR A 66 18.13 28.01 -8.92
C THR A 66 18.63 28.13 -10.36
N ASP A 67 19.90 28.48 -10.59
CA ASP A 67 20.52 28.57 -11.93
C ASP A 67 20.52 27.23 -12.72
N ILE A 68 20.13 26.12 -12.08
CA ILE A 68 20.11 24.76 -12.66
C ILE A 68 18.68 24.32 -13.05
N LEU A 69 17.63 25.05 -12.62
CA LEU A 69 16.23 24.68 -12.86
C LEU A 69 15.67 25.27 -14.18
N PRO A 70 14.75 24.56 -14.86
CA PRO A 70 14.08 25.09 -16.06
C PRO A 70 13.15 26.29 -15.73
N PRO A 71 12.94 27.23 -16.68
CA PRO A 71 12.27 28.50 -16.40
C PRO A 71 10.74 28.36 -16.22
N ALA A 72 10.25 28.73 -15.03
CA ALA A 72 8.83 28.64 -14.67
C ALA A 72 7.96 29.80 -15.22
N ASN A 73 6.85 29.46 -15.89
CA ASN A 73 5.77 30.40 -16.20
C ASN A 73 4.84 30.58 -14.99
N LYS A 74 4.44 31.82 -14.67
CA LYS A 74 3.51 32.11 -13.55
C LYS A 74 2.41 33.08 -13.95
N GLY A 75 1.17 32.77 -13.54
CA GLY A 75 0.00 33.64 -13.63
C GLY A 75 -0.81 33.59 -12.32
N PRO A 76 -1.56 34.64 -11.96
CA PRO A 76 -2.32 34.69 -10.70
C PRO A 76 -3.62 33.87 -10.79
N ILE A 77 -3.94 33.13 -9.73
CA ILE A 77 -5.11 32.25 -9.63
C ILE A 77 -6.06 32.75 -8.51
N VAL A 78 -7.37 32.59 -8.72
CA VAL A 78 -8.44 33.01 -7.79
C VAL A 78 -9.11 31.79 -7.16
N ARG A 79 -9.45 31.86 -5.86
CA ARG A 79 -10.00 30.75 -5.08
C ARG A 79 -11.52 30.65 -5.17
N THR A 80 -12.05 29.43 -5.28
CA THR A 80 -13.48 29.07 -5.12
C THR A 80 -13.59 27.61 -4.65
N SER A 81 -14.45 27.31 -3.68
CA SER A 81 -14.38 26.07 -2.89
C SER A 81 -15.61 25.15 -2.99
N SER A 82 -15.38 23.83 -2.95
CA SER A 82 -16.35 22.79 -2.53
C SER A 82 -15.64 21.46 -2.29
N SER A 83 -15.90 20.76 -1.18
CA SER A 83 -15.38 19.40 -0.92
C SER A 83 -16.30 18.63 0.04
N ASP A 84 -16.97 17.60 -0.47
CA ASP A 84 -18.05 16.86 0.21
C ASP A 84 -17.78 15.36 0.42
N ASP A 85 -16.96 14.71 -0.44
CA ASP A 85 -16.88 13.23 -0.53
C ASP A 85 -16.34 12.57 0.75
N LEU A 86 -15.42 13.23 1.48
CA LEU A 86 -14.90 12.76 2.77
C LEU A 86 -15.86 13.05 3.95
N LYS A 87 -16.56 14.19 3.91
CA LYS A 87 -17.55 14.57 4.93
C LYS A 87 -18.72 13.57 4.95
N ASN A 88 -19.17 13.16 3.76
CA ASN A 88 -20.20 12.12 3.56
C ASN A 88 -19.76 10.71 3.99
N LYS A 89 -18.45 10.43 4.15
CA LYS A 89 -17.94 9.14 4.66
C LYS A 89 -17.93 9.05 6.19
N LEU A 90 -18.01 10.15 6.94
CA LEU A 90 -17.73 10.15 8.39
C LEU A 90 -18.93 10.47 9.30
N TRP A 91 -19.95 11.19 8.82
CA TRP A 91 -20.93 11.85 9.69
C TRP A 91 -22.35 11.27 9.68
N VAL A 92 -22.61 10.23 10.49
CA VAL A 92 -23.87 10.10 11.27
C VAL A 92 -23.60 9.37 12.59
N ALA A 93 -23.30 10.11 13.66
CA ALA A 93 -23.61 9.77 15.07
C ALA A 93 -23.13 10.90 16.00
N ALA A 94 -24.04 11.61 16.65
CA ALA A 94 -23.71 12.40 17.85
C ALA A 94 -23.91 11.50 19.09
N PRO A 95 -23.02 11.51 20.09
CA PRO A 95 -23.18 10.67 21.28
C PRO A 95 -24.40 11.11 22.10
N ALA A 96 -25.36 10.21 22.27
CA ALA A 96 -26.49 10.44 23.15
C ALA A 96 -26.01 10.41 24.62
N MET A 97 -25.94 11.58 25.27
CA MET A 97 -25.72 11.62 26.71
C MET A 97 -26.88 10.94 27.44
N ALA A 98 -26.56 9.99 28.31
CA ALA A 98 -27.54 9.36 29.18
C ALA A 98 -27.94 10.34 30.30
N THR A 99 -29.23 10.64 30.40
CA THR A 99 -29.82 11.32 31.56
C THR A 99 -31.10 10.62 31.98
N ASP A 100 -31.06 9.93 33.13
CA ASP A 100 -32.26 9.41 33.78
C ASP A 100 -33.15 10.55 34.28
N ALA A 101 -34.41 10.57 33.85
CA ALA A 101 -35.47 11.35 34.48
C ALA A 101 -36.86 10.72 34.23
N THR A 102 -37.55 10.35 35.30
CA THR A 102 -38.92 9.82 35.26
C THR A 102 -39.97 10.93 35.04
N ALA A 103 -41.01 10.68 34.23
CA ALA A 103 -42.42 10.63 34.67
C ALA A 103 -43.51 10.86 33.58
N LEU A 104 -44.68 10.22 33.81
CA LEU A 104 -46.06 10.67 33.51
C LEU A 104 -46.53 11.03 32.07
N ALA A 105 -47.15 10.03 31.43
CA ALA A 105 -48.53 10.04 30.90
C ALA A 105 -49.12 11.27 30.15
N GLY A 106 -49.52 11.06 28.88
CA GLY A 106 -50.46 11.94 28.16
C GLY A 106 -50.94 11.45 26.77
N LYS A 107 -52.23 11.13 26.62
CA LYS A 107 -53.00 11.01 25.35
C LYS A 107 -54.07 12.13 25.34
N PRO A 108 -54.53 12.72 24.21
CA PRO A 108 -55.12 12.06 23.02
C PRO A 108 -54.54 12.54 21.66
N ALA A 109 -54.52 11.78 20.55
CA ALA A 109 -55.60 11.15 19.75
C ALA A 109 -56.41 12.11 18.84
N VAL A 110 -56.22 11.97 17.51
CA VAL A 110 -57.05 12.52 16.41
C VAL A 110 -57.33 11.39 15.39
N ARG A 111 -58.34 11.54 14.51
CA ARG A 111 -59.09 10.41 13.90
C ARG A 111 -59.51 10.66 12.45
N GLY A 112 -59.28 9.68 11.57
CA GLY A 112 -59.87 9.51 10.23
C GLY A 112 -59.12 8.40 9.47
N MET A 113 -59.69 7.29 8.98
CA MET A 113 -60.90 6.94 8.22
C MET A 113 -60.56 6.57 6.75
N GLY A 114 -61.03 5.40 6.30
CA GLY A 114 -60.70 4.75 5.01
C GLY A 114 -59.78 3.52 5.22
N SER A 115 -60.17 2.24 5.16
CA SER A 115 -60.97 1.45 4.19
C SER A 115 -60.36 1.42 2.78
N ALA A 116 -60.03 0.29 2.14
CA ALA A 116 -59.97 -1.14 2.53
C ALA A 116 -59.05 -1.88 1.50
N SER A 117 -58.85 -3.21 1.44
CA SER A 117 -59.38 -4.40 2.12
C SER A 117 -58.37 -5.58 2.04
N THR A 118 -58.61 -6.69 2.76
CA THR A 118 -57.90 -7.98 2.59
C THR A 118 -58.67 -8.94 1.66
N PRO A 119 -58.01 -10.01 1.17
CA PRO A 119 -58.49 -11.35 1.56
C PRO A 119 -57.37 -12.30 2.04
N VAL A 120 -57.78 -13.36 2.73
CA VAL A 120 -56.94 -14.41 3.38
C VAL A 120 -57.36 -15.78 2.82
N ARG A 121 -56.65 -16.87 3.22
CA ARG A 121 -57.08 -18.30 3.17
C ARG A 121 -56.80 -18.98 1.80
N GLN A 122 -56.41 -20.26 1.65
CA GLN A 122 -56.44 -21.46 2.53
C GLN A 122 -55.22 -22.40 2.37
N GLN A 123 -54.97 -23.19 3.43
CA GLN A 123 -54.38 -24.55 3.48
C GLN A 123 -55.42 -25.46 4.21
N PRO A 124 -55.27 -26.81 4.38
CA PRO A 124 -54.30 -27.79 3.85
C PRO A 124 -55.06 -28.90 3.03
N PRO A 125 -54.77 -30.24 3.03
CA PRO A 125 -54.64 -31.17 4.17
C PRO A 125 -53.47 -32.20 4.07
N THR A 126 -53.56 -33.32 4.82
CA THR A 126 -52.45 -34.18 5.31
C THR A 126 -52.28 -35.58 4.69
N ALA A 127 -51.03 -36.08 4.67
CA ALA A 127 -50.51 -37.43 5.05
C ALA A 127 -51.25 -38.74 4.62
N PRO A 128 -50.53 -39.85 4.31
CA PRO A 128 -49.98 -40.71 5.38
C PRO A 128 -48.63 -41.41 5.07
N ALA A 129 -48.07 -42.11 6.08
CA ALA A 129 -46.96 -43.07 5.99
C ALA A 129 -47.36 -44.43 6.61
N PRO A 130 -46.62 -45.54 6.39
CA PRO A 130 -46.19 -46.34 7.56
C PRO A 130 -44.90 -47.21 7.45
N ARG A 131 -44.13 -47.28 8.56
CA ARG A 131 -43.28 -48.40 9.07
C ARG A 131 -41.99 -48.78 8.28
N GLY A 132 -40.90 -49.22 8.94
CA GLY A 132 -40.60 -49.31 10.39
C GLY A 132 -39.37 -50.19 10.72
N PHE A 133 -39.02 -50.29 12.03
CA PHE A 133 -37.93 -51.09 12.66
C PHE A 133 -36.46 -50.62 12.44
N ASP A 134 -35.54 -50.63 13.42
CA ASP A 134 -35.64 -50.79 14.90
C ASP A 134 -34.45 -50.08 15.63
N SER A 135 -34.47 -50.11 16.96
CA SER A 135 -33.54 -49.68 18.03
C SER A 135 -32.05 -50.11 17.87
N SER A 136 -31.07 -49.67 18.68
CA SER A 136 -31.04 -49.07 20.04
C SER A 136 -29.71 -48.28 20.23
N ALA A 137 -29.38 -47.50 21.28
CA ALA A 137 -30.02 -47.03 22.52
C ALA A 137 -29.20 -45.81 23.08
N VAL A 138 -29.59 -45.24 24.24
CA VAL A 138 -28.84 -44.20 25.01
C VAL A 138 -28.88 -44.54 26.52
N PRO A 139 -28.02 -43.96 27.37
CA PRO A 139 -28.59 -43.03 28.36
C PRO A 139 -27.77 -41.74 28.60
N THR A 140 -28.49 -40.67 28.93
CA THR A 140 -27.97 -39.31 29.21
C THR A 140 -27.88 -39.04 30.71
N ILE A 141 -26.93 -38.21 31.16
CA ILE A 141 -27.03 -37.48 32.45
C ILE A 141 -26.72 -35.99 32.20
N VAL A 142 -27.44 -35.10 32.90
CA VAL A 142 -27.36 -33.63 32.79
C VAL A 142 -27.41 -33.01 34.19
N ALA A 143 -26.51 -32.07 34.51
CA ALA A 143 -26.77 -30.87 35.33
C ALA A 143 -25.51 -29.99 35.49
N PRO A 144 -25.61 -28.63 35.55
CA PRO A 144 -24.49 -27.71 35.79
C PRO A 144 -24.71 -26.87 37.09
N PRO A 145 -24.30 -25.58 37.21
CA PRO A 145 -22.98 -25.17 37.72
C PRO A 145 -23.05 -24.19 38.93
N THR A 146 -21.93 -23.90 39.60
CA THR A 146 -21.71 -22.71 40.48
C THR A 146 -20.19 -22.56 40.81
N PRO A 147 -19.68 -21.41 41.36
CA PRO A 147 -18.40 -20.85 40.91
C PRO A 147 -17.40 -20.45 42.04
N VAL A 148 -16.43 -19.59 41.69
CA VAL A 148 -15.51 -18.80 42.55
C VAL A 148 -14.23 -19.51 43.03
N ALA A 149 -13.09 -19.08 42.50
CA ALA A 149 -12.01 -18.44 43.28
C ALA A 149 -10.96 -17.80 42.35
N VAL A 150 -10.57 -16.55 42.64
CA VAL A 150 -9.28 -16.00 42.17
C VAL A 150 -8.22 -16.40 43.20
N VAL A 151 -7.07 -16.90 42.74
CA VAL A 151 -5.88 -17.08 43.58
C VAL A 151 -4.70 -16.48 42.83
N GLU A 152 -4.16 -15.38 43.34
CA GLU A 152 -2.85 -14.88 42.91
C GLU A 152 -1.76 -15.84 43.41
N HIS A 153 -0.83 -16.20 42.55
CA HIS A 153 0.48 -16.71 42.99
C HIS A 153 1.59 -16.09 42.14
N ALA A 154 2.26 -15.09 42.72
CA ALA A 154 3.57 -14.68 42.24
C ALA A 154 4.60 -15.77 42.59
N ALA A 155 5.32 -16.27 41.59
CA ALA A 155 6.42 -17.21 41.78
C ALA A 155 7.53 -16.96 40.75
N GLU A 156 8.62 -16.39 41.25
CA GLU A 156 10.03 -16.59 40.88
C GLU A 156 10.49 -16.52 39.40
N VAL A 157 11.48 -15.64 39.17
CA VAL A 157 12.29 -15.57 37.95
C VAL A 157 13.19 -16.81 37.84
N VAL A 158 12.79 -17.77 37.02
CA VAL A 158 13.66 -18.91 36.65
C VAL A 158 14.63 -18.48 35.56
N VAL A 159 15.90 -18.26 35.93
CA VAL A 159 16.99 -18.01 34.97
C VAL A 159 17.38 -19.31 34.27
N ALA A 160 16.83 -19.54 33.08
CA ALA A 160 17.26 -20.63 32.21
C ALA A 160 18.64 -20.32 31.58
N PRO A 161 19.54 -21.32 31.40
CA PRO A 161 20.92 -21.09 31.01
C PRO A 161 21.09 -20.77 29.51
N LYS A 162 22.11 -19.97 29.19
CA LYS A 162 22.55 -19.72 27.82
C LYS A 162 23.12 -21.00 27.19
N SER A 163 22.56 -21.41 26.06
CA SER A 163 23.22 -22.31 25.10
C SER A 163 23.85 -21.50 23.96
N PRO A 164 24.95 -21.96 23.34
CA PRO A 164 25.89 -21.07 22.66
C PRO A 164 25.51 -20.70 21.22
N ILE A 165 25.77 -19.44 20.88
CA ILE A 165 25.84 -18.96 19.48
C ILE A 165 27.07 -19.62 18.82
N VAL A 166 26.84 -20.38 17.75
CA VAL A 166 27.93 -20.89 16.90
C VAL A 166 28.31 -19.79 15.90
N ALA A 167 29.31 -18.98 16.27
CA ALA A 167 29.91 -18.03 15.34
C ALA A 167 30.83 -18.76 14.34
N PRO A 168 30.74 -18.48 13.02
CA PRO A 168 31.72 -18.99 12.07
C PRO A 168 33.08 -18.35 12.36
N ARG A 169 34.08 -19.17 12.72
CA ARG A 169 35.45 -18.70 12.87
C ARG A 169 36.04 -18.36 11.51
N VAL A 170 36.45 -17.10 11.35
CA VAL A 170 37.46 -16.74 10.35
C VAL A 170 38.73 -17.54 10.68
N ILE A 171 39.24 -18.26 9.69
CA ILE A 171 40.60 -18.81 9.71
C ILE A 171 41.29 -18.22 8.49
N GLU A 172 42.17 -17.24 8.73
CA GLU A 172 43.16 -16.84 7.74
C GLU A 172 44.18 -17.98 7.60
N GLN A 173 44.31 -18.54 6.39
CA GLN A 173 45.55 -19.17 5.98
C GLN A 173 46.01 -18.55 4.67
N VAL A 174 47.01 -17.69 4.80
CA VAL A 174 47.77 -17.14 3.68
C VAL A 174 48.55 -18.29 3.04
N ALA A 175 48.43 -18.43 1.72
CA ALA A 175 49.24 -19.33 0.92
C ALA A 175 49.66 -18.61 -0.36
N GLU A 176 50.82 -17.95 -0.30
CA GLU A 176 51.48 -17.35 -1.46
C GLU A 176 51.92 -18.44 -2.44
N VAL A 177 51.85 -18.17 -3.75
CA VAL A 177 52.59 -18.92 -4.77
C VAL A 177 53.25 -17.92 -5.71
N GLU A 178 54.57 -17.84 -5.63
CA GLU A 178 55.42 -16.90 -6.38
C GLU A 178 55.84 -17.47 -7.76
N VAL A 179 56.68 -16.75 -8.51
CA VAL A 179 56.91 -16.95 -9.96
C VAL A 179 58.30 -17.52 -10.30
N ALA A 180 58.31 -18.49 -11.23
CA ALA A 180 59.49 -19.10 -11.91
C ALA A 180 60.37 -20.04 -11.03
N ARG A 181 61.26 -20.91 -11.54
CA ARG A 181 62.03 -20.90 -12.82
C ARG A 181 62.68 -22.29 -13.11
N ALA A 182 63.10 -22.52 -14.36
CA ALA A 182 64.04 -23.58 -14.85
C ALA A 182 63.55 -25.06 -14.80
N VAL A 183 64.17 -26.07 -15.46
CA VAL A 183 64.73 -26.30 -16.83
C VAL A 183 65.62 -27.58 -16.79
N ALA A 184 65.58 -28.40 -17.86
CA ALA A 184 66.33 -29.67 -18.08
C ALA A 184 65.89 -30.87 -17.20
N SER A 185 65.91 -32.13 -17.67
CA SER A 185 66.65 -32.80 -18.75
C SER A 185 65.77 -33.82 -19.55
N ALA A 186 66.04 -34.09 -20.84
CA ALA A 186 66.70 -35.30 -21.40
C ALA A 186 66.07 -36.67 -20.99
N ASP A 187 65.95 -37.69 -21.85
CA ASP A 187 66.71 -38.00 -23.07
C ASP A 187 65.99 -39.03 -24.00
N LYS A 188 66.60 -39.30 -25.18
CA LYS A 188 66.57 -40.53 -26.02
C LYS A 188 65.61 -40.74 -27.20
N VAL A 189 66.31 -40.75 -28.36
CA VAL A 189 66.25 -41.71 -29.49
C VAL A 189 65.34 -41.38 -30.68
N SER A 190 65.99 -41.39 -31.85
CA SER A 190 65.43 -41.33 -33.20
C SER A 190 65.90 -42.53 -34.02
N VAL A 191 65.10 -42.91 -35.03
CA VAL A 191 65.53 -43.69 -36.22
C VAL A 191 64.80 -43.08 -37.42
N ALA A 192 65.40 -43.10 -38.61
CA ALA A 192 64.94 -42.31 -39.75
C ALA A 192 65.01 -43.03 -41.11
N SER A 193 64.25 -42.51 -42.08
CA SER A 193 64.41 -42.69 -43.53
C SER A 193 63.82 -41.43 -44.22
N THR A 194 64.61 -40.50 -44.76
CA THR A 194 65.02 -40.40 -46.19
C THR A 194 63.84 -40.44 -47.17
N SER A 195 63.57 -39.47 -48.07
CA SER A 195 64.42 -38.49 -48.80
C SER A 195 63.61 -37.20 -49.18
N GLY A 196 64.13 -36.11 -49.77
CA GLY A 196 65.52 -35.72 -50.07
C GLY A 196 65.73 -34.73 -51.25
N LEU A 197 65.46 -33.41 -51.03
CA LEU A 197 66.04 -32.23 -51.76
C LEU A 197 65.69 -32.02 -53.27
N PRO A 198 65.97 -30.86 -53.93
CA PRO A 198 66.66 -29.62 -53.49
C PRO A 198 65.75 -28.33 -53.67
N PRO A 199 66.17 -27.06 -53.99
CA PRO A 199 65.63 -25.89 -53.25
C PRO A 199 65.25 -24.60 -54.07
N ALA A 200 64.94 -23.53 -53.30
CA ALA A 200 65.36 -22.11 -53.50
C ALA A 200 64.44 -21.04 -54.15
N SER A 201 64.58 -19.82 -53.60
CA SER A 201 64.31 -18.47 -54.14
C SER A 201 62.87 -17.97 -54.35
N GLY A 202 62.68 -16.64 -54.26
CA GLY A 202 61.69 -15.94 -55.10
C GLY A 202 60.57 -15.11 -54.45
N ASP A 203 60.92 -14.09 -53.65
CA ASP A 203 60.21 -12.79 -53.57
C ASP A 203 58.69 -12.73 -53.27
N THR A 204 58.12 -11.52 -53.31
CA THR A 204 56.79 -11.18 -52.76
C THR A 204 55.67 -11.21 -53.79
N GLU A 205 54.55 -11.87 -53.48
CA GLU A 205 53.27 -11.64 -54.17
C GLU A 205 52.07 -11.53 -53.20
N LYS A 206 50.94 -11.02 -53.70
CA LYS A 206 49.81 -10.51 -52.90
C LYS A 206 48.86 -11.63 -52.43
N PRO A 207 48.14 -11.44 -51.30
CA PRO A 207 47.04 -12.32 -50.94
C PRO A 207 45.93 -12.31 -52.00
N THR A 208 45.55 -13.50 -52.47
CA THR A 208 44.44 -13.72 -53.41
C THR A 208 43.09 -13.34 -52.76
N PRO A 209 42.11 -12.78 -53.50
CA PRO A 209 40.81 -12.43 -52.90
C PRO A 209 40.03 -13.69 -52.47
N ALA A 210 39.52 -13.68 -51.24
CA ALA A 210 38.61 -14.73 -50.76
C ALA A 210 37.32 -14.79 -51.62
N PRO A 211 36.70 -15.97 -51.81
CA PRO A 211 35.57 -16.14 -52.72
C PRO A 211 34.34 -15.34 -52.28
N LYS A 212 33.96 -14.35 -53.07
CA LYS A 212 32.72 -13.58 -52.88
C LYS A 212 31.51 -14.42 -53.26
N GLY A 213 30.67 -14.78 -52.28
CA GLY A 213 29.27 -15.13 -52.53
C GLY A 213 28.75 -16.45 -51.95
N CYS A 214 28.85 -16.67 -50.63
CA CYS A 214 28.08 -17.75 -49.97
C CYS A 214 27.40 -17.37 -48.63
N LEU A 215 27.60 -16.15 -48.12
CA LEU A 215 26.92 -15.65 -46.89
C LEU A 215 25.61 -14.89 -47.19
N HIS A 216 25.28 -14.66 -48.46
CA HIS A 216 24.41 -13.54 -48.84
C HIS A 216 22.91 -13.90 -49.04
N GLN A 217 22.50 -15.12 -48.68
CA GLN A 217 21.11 -15.58 -48.76
C GLN A 217 20.49 -15.82 -47.37
N TYR A 218 21.18 -16.52 -46.47
CA TYR A 218 20.71 -16.75 -45.09
C TYR A 218 20.36 -15.45 -44.36
N ASP A 219 21.21 -14.41 -44.42
CA ASP A 219 20.92 -13.12 -43.79
C ASP A 219 19.74 -12.37 -44.44
N LYS A 220 19.51 -12.57 -45.75
CA LYS A 220 18.36 -11.99 -46.47
C LYS A 220 17.05 -12.71 -46.15
N GLU A 221 17.09 -13.99 -45.83
CA GLU A 221 15.93 -14.74 -45.39
C GLU A 221 15.64 -14.49 -43.90
N ARG A 222 16.67 -14.32 -43.07
CA ARG A 222 16.55 -13.88 -41.67
C ARG A 222 15.93 -12.47 -41.54
N THR A 223 16.22 -11.57 -42.48
CA THR A 223 15.62 -10.20 -42.50
C THR A 223 14.21 -10.13 -43.07
N LYS A 224 13.71 -11.17 -43.77
CA LYS A 224 12.29 -11.27 -44.16
C LYS A 224 11.37 -11.50 -42.97
N TYR A 225 11.87 -12.15 -41.92
CA TYR A 225 11.13 -12.46 -40.70
C TYR A 225 11.74 -11.71 -39.50
N LYS A 226 11.68 -10.37 -39.54
CA LYS A 226 11.61 -9.63 -38.29
C LYS A 226 10.34 -10.10 -37.56
N GLN A 227 10.51 -10.63 -36.35
CA GLN A 227 9.42 -10.68 -35.38
C GLN A 227 8.79 -9.27 -35.29
N PRO A 228 7.46 -9.15 -35.16
CA PRO A 228 6.86 -7.85 -34.87
C PRO A 228 7.44 -7.30 -33.56
N ALA A 229 7.41 -5.98 -33.40
CA ALA A 229 7.78 -5.38 -32.12
C ALA A 229 6.85 -5.90 -31.02
N PHE A 230 7.36 -6.02 -29.80
CA PHE A 230 6.51 -6.25 -28.64
C PHE A 230 5.81 -4.92 -28.31
N GLU A 231 4.51 -4.82 -28.59
CA GLU A 231 3.76 -3.56 -28.50
C GLU A 231 3.07 -3.34 -27.15
N ASP A 232 2.93 -4.36 -26.29
CA ASP A 232 2.27 -4.27 -24.97
C ASP A 232 3.04 -3.35 -23.98
N VAL A 233 4.32 -3.04 -24.22
CA VAL A 233 5.11 -2.00 -23.52
C VAL A 233 5.93 -1.21 -24.54
N LEU A 234 5.87 0.11 -24.47
CA LEU A 234 6.68 1.02 -25.28
C LEU A 234 7.80 1.65 -24.45
N PHE A 235 8.95 1.86 -25.08
CA PHE A 235 10.14 2.44 -24.43
C PHE A 235 10.60 3.71 -25.16
N GLY A 236 10.71 4.81 -24.43
CA GLY A 236 11.17 6.10 -24.94
C GLY A 236 12.64 6.08 -25.37
N GLN A 237 12.96 6.87 -26.40
CA GLN A 237 14.32 7.00 -26.96
C GLN A 237 15.06 8.27 -26.48
N ASP A 238 14.46 9.00 -25.55
CA ASP A 238 15.05 10.17 -24.89
C ASP A 238 16.39 9.81 -24.22
N VAL A 239 17.35 10.74 -24.17
CA VAL A 239 18.72 10.43 -23.74
C VAL A 239 18.83 10.32 -22.22
N ASN A 240 18.19 11.22 -21.47
CA ASN A 240 18.33 11.33 -20.01
C ASN A 240 17.25 10.53 -19.25
N ALA A 241 15.97 10.77 -19.56
CA ALA A 241 14.84 10.02 -19.01
C ALA A 241 14.59 8.75 -19.83
N ARG A 242 14.02 7.71 -19.23
CA ARG A 242 13.39 6.59 -19.96
C ARG A 242 11.92 6.48 -19.61
N ILE A 243 11.07 6.94 -20.51
CA ILE A 243 9.63 6.74 -20.43
C ILE A 243 9.32 5.26 -20.75
N VAL A 244 8.51 4.64 -19.91
CA VAL A 244 8.06 3.25 -20.00
C VAL A 244 6.53 3.27 -20.00
N THR A 245 5.94 3.17 -21.20
CA THR A 245 4.50 3.30 -21.41
C THR A 245 3.87 1.90 -21.46
N LEU A 246 3.06 1.56 -20.46
CA LEU A 246 2.28 0.32 -20.43
C LEU A 246 1.15 0.42 -21.47
N ASN A 247 1.14 -0.42 -22.49
CA ASN A 247 0.36 -0.21 -23.72
C ASN A 247 -0.61 -1.36 -24.02
N ARG A 248 -1.48 -1.69 -23.04
CA ARG A 248 -2.65 -2.57 -23.23
C ARG A 248 -3.97 -1.84 -22.90
N PRO A 249 -4.26 -0.65 -23.49
CA PRO A 249 -5.37 0.22 -23.05
C PRO A 249 -6.76 -0.43 -23.13
N LYS A 250 -6.93 -1.38 -24.05
CA LYS A 250 -8.18 -2.16 -24.22
C LYS A 250 -8.52 -3.04 -23.01
N VAL A 251 -7.52 -3.41 -22.20
CA VAL A 251 -7.64 -4.16 -20.95
C VAL A 251 -7.07 -3.37 -19.76
N LEU A 252 -7.21 -2.03 -19.80
CA LEU A 252 -6.80 -1.11 -18.73
C LEU A 252 -5.33 -1.27 -18.29
N ASN A 253 -4.45 -1.55 -19.25
CA ASN A 253 -3.00 -1.70 -19.06
C ASN A 253 -2.61 -2.80 -18.05
N ALA A 254 -3.48 -3.81 -17.85
CA ALA A 254 -3.20 -4.94 -16.96
C ALA A 254 -1.89 -5.66 -17.31
N LEU A 255 -1.10 -6.02 -16.30
CA LEU A 255 0.26 -6.56 -16.45
C LEU A 255 0.24 -8.07 -16.73
N ASN A 256 0.91 -8.51 -17.81
CA ASN A 256 1.02 -9.93 -18.17
C ASN A 256 2.48 -10.44 -18.12
N LEU A 257 2.66 -11.76 -18.12
CA LEU A 257 3.99 -12.40 -18.07
C LEU A 257 4.93 -11.94 -19.22
N PRO A 258 4.48 -11.82 -20.49
CA PRO A 258 5.28 -11.18 -21.54
C PRO A 258 5.75 -9.75 -21.21
N MET A 259 4.90 -8.88 -20.65
CA MET A 259 5.30 -7.53 -20.26
C MET A 259 6.37 -7.56 -19.17
N VAL A 260 6.21 -8.38 -18.14
CA VAL A 260 7.21 -8.56 -17.06
C VAL A 260 8.56 -9.04 -17.63
N ARG A 261 8.52 -10.00 -18.57
CA ARG A 261 9.70 -10.55 -19.28
C ARG A 261 10.38 -9.53 -20.19
N HIS A 262 9.67 -8.53 -20.70
CA HIS A 262 10.24 -7.40 -21.44
C HIS A 262 10.73 -6.25 -20.53
N LEU A 263 10.02 -5.95 -19.44
CA LEU A 263 10.36 -4.88 -18.49
C LEU A 263 11.64 -5.21 -17.72
N THR A 264 11.71 -6.37 -17.08
CA THR A 264 12.83 -6.78 -16.20
C THR A 264 14.22 -6.57 -16.82
N PRO A 265 14.55 -7.10 -18.02
CA PRO A 265 15.86 -6.89 -18.62
C PRO A 265 16.10 -5.46 -19.11
N MET A 266 15.06 -4.67 -19.38
CA MET A 266 15.19 -3.26 -19.79
C MET A 266 15.49 -2.35 -18.59
N ILE A 267 14.77 -2.52 -17.48
CA ILE A 267 15.05 -1.80 -16.22
C ILE A 267 16.48 -2.12 -15.74
N GLN A 268 16.90 -3.39 -15.78
CA GLN A 268 18.27 -3.81 -15.46
C GLN A 268 19.35 -3.34 -16.45
N GLN A 269 18.98 -2.83 -17.64
CA GLN A 269 19.89 -2.15 -18.56
C GLN A 269 19.93 -0.65 -18.30
N TYR A 270 18.80 -0.05 -17.92
CA TYR A 270 18.70 1.36 -17.57
C TYR A 270 19.50 1.70 -16.31
N GLU A 271 19.40 0.92 -15.24
CA GLU A 271 20.21 1.12 -14.02
C GLU A 271 21.73 1.04 -14.28
N LYS A 272 22.15 0.29 -15.29
CA LYS A 272 23.57 0.12 -15.66
C LYS A 272 24.06 1.16 -16.68
N ASN A 273 23.19 2.06 -17.12
CA ASN A 273 23.50 3.06 -18.13
C ASN A 273 23.59 4.45 -17.47
N PRO A 274 24.80 5.04 -17.33
CA PRO A 274 24.98 6.33 -16.66
C PRO A 274 24.33 7.50 -17.40
N SER A 275 23.86 7.32 -18.65
CA SER A 275 23.02 8.32 -19.31
C SER A 275 21.55 8.27 -18.87
N VAL A 276 21.09 7.26 -18.12
CA VAL A 276 19.72 7.19 -17.61
C VAL A 276 19.64 7.82 -16.22
N ASN A 277 19.22 9.08 -16.19
CA ASN A 277 19.05 9.88 -14.98
C ASN A 277 17.74 9.57 -14.25
N THR A 278 16.68 9.22 -14.99
CA THR A 278 15.35 8.90 -14.44
C THR A 278 14.65 7.83 -15.28
N ILE A 279 13.76 7.06 -14.66
CA ILE A 279 12.82 6.15 -15.35
C ILE A 279 11.40 6.61 -15.00
N VAL A 280 10.56 6.80 -16.02
CA VAL A 280 9.20 7.35 -15.87
C VAL A 280 8.18 6.31 -16.35
N PHE A 281 7.39 5.76 -15.45
CA PHE A 281 6.28 4.87 -15.81
C PHE A 281 5.00 5.67 -16.07
N GLU A 282 4.30 5.33 -17.16
CA GLU A 282 2.96 5.83 -17.50
C GLU A 282 2.10 4.73 -18.13
N GLY A 283 0.78 4.91 -18.13
CA GLY A 283 -0.16 4.05 -18.87
C GLY A 283 -0.61 4.71 -20.17
N ALA A 284 -0.74 3.92 -21.24
CA ALA A 284 -1.30 4.39 -22.50
C ALA A 284 -2.82 4.63 -22.36
N GLY A 285 -3.27 5.80 -22.82
CA GLY A 285 -4.69 6.16 -22.91
C GLY A 285 -5.35 6.54 -21.57
N ASP A 286 -6.48 7.24 -21.68
CA ASP A 286 -6.98 8.17 -20.65
C ASP A 286 -7.68 7.53 -19.43
N LYS A 287 -7.49 6.22 -19.18
CA LYS A 287 -8.31 5.45 -18.22
C LYS A 287 -7.55 4.79 -17.08
N ALA A 288 -6.32 4.36 -17.31
CA ALA A 288 -5.60 3.51 -16.37
C ALA A 288 -4.09 3.65 -16.53
N PHE A 289 -3.40 3.79 -15.40
CA PHE A 289 -1.98 3.52 -15.33
C PHE A 289 -1.76 2.02 -15.54
N CYS A 290 -2.31 1.20 -14.63
CA CYS A 290 -2.37 -0.26 -14.71
C CYS A 290 -3.44 -0.77 -13.72
N ALA A 291 -4.40 -1.56 -14.19
CA ALA A 291 -5.52 -2.04 -13.39
C ALA A 291 -5.28 -3.38 -12.65
N GLY A 292 -4.04 -3.87 -12.57
CA GLY A 292 -3.66 -5.11 -11.89
C GLY A 292 -2.87 -6.07 -12.78
N GLY A 293 -2.51 -7.23 -12.23
CA GLY A 293 -2.04 -8.35 -13.05
C GLY A 293 -3.14 -8.88 -13.98
N ASP A 294 -2.78 -9.69 -14.97
CA ASP A 294 -3.74 -10.35 -15.87
C ASP A 294 -4.43 -11.52 -15.14
N ILE A 295 -5.31 -11.20 -14.19
CA ILE A 295 -5.95 -12.19 -13.29
C ILE A 295 -6.74 -13.26 -14.08
N ARG A 296 -7.20 -12.92 -15.29
CA ARG A 296 -7.83 -13.89 -16.19
C ARG A 296 -6.85 -14.96 -16.67
N PHE A 297 -5.63 -14.58 -17.04
CA PHE A 297 -4.55 -15.52 -17.35
C PHE A 297 -4.21 -16.41 -16.14
N LEU A 298 -4.15 -15.85 -14.94
CA LEU A 298 -3.88 -16.60 -13.71
C LEU A 298 -4.99 -17.63 -13.40
N TYR A 299 -6.26 -17.25 -13.57
CA TYR A 299 -7.40 -18.16 -13.41
C TYR A 299 -7.40 -19.29 -14.45
N ASP A 300 -7.12 -18.99 -15.71
CA ASP A 300 -7.16 -19.99 -16.80
C ASP A 300 -6.01 -21.00 -16.70
N ASN A 301 -4.81 -20.58 -16.28
CA ASN A 301 -3.63 -21.44 -16.23
C ASN A 301 -3.40 -22.05 -14.83
N GLY A 302 -3.79 -21.39 -13.74
CA GLY A 302 -3.53 -21.89 -12.37
C GLY A 302 -4.26 -23.18 -12.00
N LYS A 303 -5.44 -23.40 -12.59
CA LYS A 303 -6.32 -24.56 -12.32
C LYS A 303 -5.83 -25.87 -12.92
N ASP A 304 -5.12 -25.81 -14.04
CA ASP A 304 -4.67 -26.97 -14.79
C ASP A 304 -3.21 -27.29 -14.40
N PRO A 305 -2.91 -28.46 -13.82
CA PRO A 305 -1.56 -28.83 -13.41
C PRO A 305 -0.50 -28.68 -14.52
N GLU A 306 -0.86 -28.89 -15.78
CA GLU A 306 0.06 -28.77 -16.91
C GLU A 306 0.47 -27.30 -17.17
N THR A 307 -0.44 -26.35 -16.94
CA THR A 307 -0.21 -24.91 -17.21
C THR A 307 0.02 -24.06 -15.96
N ARG A 308 -0.22 -24.59 -14.75
CA ARG A 308 -0.03 -23.91 -13.44
C ARG A 308 1.33 -23.24 -13.28
N HIS A 309 2.37 -23.84 -13.83
CA HIS A 309 3.72 -23.28 -13.81
C HIS A 309 3.79 -21.87 -14.39
N LEU A 310 2.92 -21.52 -15.36
CA LEU A 310 2.85 -20.18 -15.97
C LEU A 310 2.28 -19.11 -15.01
N ALA A 311 1.38 -19.49 -14.11
CA ALA A 311 0.87 -18.60 -13.06
C ALA A 311 1.93 -18.39 -11.96
N LEU A 312 2.67 -19.44 -11.60
CA LEU A 312 3.80 -19.36 -10.67
C LEU A 312 4.96 -18.53 -11.25
N ASP A 313 5.27 -18.70 -12.54
CA ASP A 313 6.23 -17.86 -13.28
C ASP A 313 5.83 -16.38 -13.25
N PHE A 314 4.54 -16.07 -13.43
CA PHE A 314 4.04 -14.69 -13.35
C PHE A 314 4.35 -14.06 -11.99
N PHE A 315 3.89 -14.64 -10.88
CA PHE A 315 4.16 -14.09 -9.54
C PHE A 315 5.67 -14.04 -9.24
N ARG A 316 6.44 -15.07 -9.62
CA ARG A 316 7.89 -15.12 -9.38
C ARG A 316 8.63 -14.01 -10.12
N GLU A 317 8.23 -13.70 -11.35
CA GLU A 317 8.89 -12.67 -12.17
C GLU A 317 8.35 -11.26 -11.88
N GLU A 318 7.06 -11.12 -11.56
CA GLU A 318 6.45 -9.85 -11.14
C GLU A 318 7.08 -9.37 -9.83
N TYR A 319 7.13 -10.21 -8.79
CA TYR A 319 7.70 -9.81 -7.49
C TYR A 319 9.21 -9.54 -7.58
N ARG A 320 9.91 -10.23 -8.49
CA ARG A 320 11.31 -9.91 -8.85
C ARG A 320 11.44 -8.54 -9.53
N LEU A 321 10.50 -8.15 -10.38
CA LEU A 321 10.45 -6.83 -11.00
C LEU A 321 10.12 -5.74 -9.97
N ASN A 322 9.10 -5.95 -9.12
CA ASN A 322 8.76 -5.02 -8.03
C ASN A 322 9.95 -4.84 -7.07
N TYR A 323 10.66 -5.90 -6.73
CA TYR A 323 11.87 -5.83 -5.89
C TYR A 323 13.01 -5.03 -6.54
N ILE A 324 13.20 -5.09 -7.87
CA ILE A 324 14.15 -4.19 -8.55
C ILE A 324 13.68 -2.75 -8.36
N LEU A 325 12.42 -2.43 -8.66
CA LEU A 325 11.89 -1.07 -8.53
C LEU A 325 12.00 -0.53 -7.08
N ALA A 326 11.93 -1.41 -6.08
CA ALA A 326 12.07 -1.09 -4.66
C ALA A 326 13.53 -0.98 -4.14
N THR A 327 14.53 -1.41 -4.91
CA THR A 327 15.94 -1.46 -4.46
C THR A 327 16.96 -0.86 -5.43
N MET A 328 16.51 -0.39 -6.59
CA MET A 328 17.35 0.23 -7.61
C MET A 328 17.67 1.70 -7.31
N LYS A 329 18.82 2.18 -7.81
CA LYS A 329 19.38 3.52 -7.49
C LYS A 329 19.06 4.62 -8.51
N THR A 330 18.62 4.24 -9.71
CA THR A 330 18.10 5.20 -10.70
C THR A 330 16.68 5.60 -10.29
N PRO A 331 16.38 6.89 -10.06
CA PRO A 331 15.05 7.33 -9.62
C PRO A 331 13.93 6.85 -10.54
N VAL A 332 12.97 6.13 -9.95
CA VAL A 332 11.72 5.71 -10.60
C VAL A 332 10.61 6.69 -10.24
N ILE A 333 9.95 7.22 -11.27
CA ILE A 333 8.86 8.18 -11.20
C ILE A 333 7.63 7.53 -11.83
N SER A 334 6.51 7.46 -11.12
CA SER A 334 5.28 6.81 -11.60
C SER A 334 4.14 7.82 -11.69
N ILE A 335 3.61 8.04 -12.89
CA ILE A 335 2.55 9.01 -13.16
C ILE A 335 1.20 8.28 -13.22
N LEU A 336 0.44 8.34 -12.12
CA LEU A 336 -0.78 7.56 -11.89
C LEU A 336 -2.02 8.18 -12.55
N ASN A 337 -1.96 8.47 -13.85
CA ASN A 337 -3.02 9.10 -14.63
C ASN A 337 -4.20 8.15 -14.94
N GLY A 338 -4.89 7.68 -13.90
CA GLY A 338 -6.05 6.79 -14.00
C GLY A 338 -6.14 5.73 -12.90
N ILE A 339 -6.86 4.65 -13.21
CA ILE A 339 -6.95 3.43 -12.37
C ILE A 339 -5.55 2.84 -12.13
N THR A 340 -5.25 2.55 -10.86
CA THR A 340 -3.98 1.95 -10.38
C THR A 340 -4.29 0.88 -9.33
N MET A 341 -4.23 -0.41 -9.65
CA MET A 341 -4.66 -1.50 -8.74
C MET A 341 -3.72 -2.71 -8.83
N GLY A 342 -3.65 -3.55 -7.79
CA GLY A 342 -2.83 -4.78 -7.75
C GLY A 342 -1.40 -4.57 -8.25
N GLY A 343 -0.95 -5.36 -9.23
CA GLY A 343 0.33 -5.16 -9.94
C GLY A 343 0.62 -3.75 -10.47
N GLY A 344 -0.39 -2.91 -10.69
CA GLY A 344 -0.20 -1.47 -10.97
C GLY A 344 0.29 -0.66 -9.78
N VAL A 345 -0.11 -1.01 -8.55
CA VAL A 345 0.49 -0.52 -7.31
C VAL A 345 1.92 -1.06 -7.17
N GLY A 346 2.13 -2.34 -7.49
CA GLY A 346 3.46 -2.98 -7.52
C GLY A 346 4.46 -2.38 -8.50
N LEU A 347 3.99 -1.81 -9.62
CA LEU A 347 4.84 -1.07 -10.56
C LEU A 347 5.11 0.38 -10.15
N SER A 348 4.47 0.89 -9.09
CA SER A 348 4.50 2.33 -8.79
C SER A 348 4.88 2.71 -7.36
N LEU A 349 4.25 2.16 -6.33
CA LEU A 349 4.43 2.62 -4.93
C LEU A 349 5.76 2.20 -4.28
N HIS A 350 6.58 1.43 -5.00
CA HIS A 350 7.99 1.18 -4.67
C HIS A 350 8.95 2.24 -5.23
N GLY A 351 8.53 3.01 -6.24
CA GLY A 351 9.35 4.07 -6.83
C GLY A 351 9.48 5.28 -5.90
N LYS A 352 10.59 6.01 -6.02
CA LYS A 352 10.87 7.20 -5.18
C LYS A 352 9.80 8.28 -5.31
N PHE A 353 9.27 8.47 -6.52
CA PHE A 353 8.28 9.50 -6.82
C PHE A 353 6.99 8.87 -7.38
N VAL A 354 5.88 9.12 -6.68
CA VAL A 354 4.53 8.71 -7.09
C VAL A 354 3.70 9.98 -7.29
N VAL A 355 3.34 10.25 -8.54
CA VAL A 355 2.64 11.46 -8.96
C VAL A 355 1.18 11.13 -9.24
N ALA A 356 0.28 11.63 -8.43
CA ALA A 356 -1.17 11.51 -8.61
C ALA A 356 -1.73 12.66 -9.46
N THR A 357 -2.94 12.43 -9.99
CA THR A 357 -3.73 13.37 -10.81
C THR A 357 -5.20 13.29 -10.41
N GLU A 358 -6.05 14.19 -10.89
CA GLU A 358 -7.50 14.18 -10.61
C GLU A 358 -8.19 12.88 -11.08
N LYS A 359 -7.56 12.14 -12.00
CA LYS A 359 -8.05 10.86 -12.54
C LYS A 359 -7.57 9.63 -11.74
N THR A 360 -6.65 9.79 -10.79
CA THR A 360 -6.10 8.66 -10.05
C THR A 360 -7.18 7.96 -9.23
N SER A 361 -7.28 6.64 -9.37
CA SER A 361 -8.10 5.79 -8.48
C SER A 361 -7.30 4.56 -8.08
N LEU A 362 -6.83 4.55 -6.84
CA LEU A 362 -5.98 3.50 -6.28
C LEU A 362 -6.77 2.59 -5.32
N ALA A 363 -6.56 1.28 -5.43
CA ALA A 363 -7.07 0.28 -4.49
C ALA A 363 -6.26 -1.01 -4.54
N MET A 364 -6.32 -1.79 -3.45
CA MET A 364 -5.91 -3.20 -3.40
C MET A 364 -7.18 -4.08 -3.23
N PRO A 365 -7.89 -4.43 -4.33
CA PRO A 365 -9.17 -5.13 -4.28
C PRO A 365 -9.07 -6.66 -4.05
N GLU A 366 -7.89 -7.20 -3.79
CA GLU A 366 -7.58 -8.63 -3.91
C GLU A 366 -8.41 -9.54 -2.98
N THR A 367 -8.79 -9.06 -1.79
CA THR A 367 -9.65 -9.84 -0.86
C THR A 367 -11.02 -10.16 -1.46
N ALA A 368 -11.55 -9.28 -2.33
CA ALA A 368 -12.84 -9.45 -2.99
C ALA A 368 -12.82 -10.46 -4.16
N ILE A 369 -11.63 -10.90 -4.59
CA ILE A 369 -11.47 -11.98 -5.58
C ILE A 369 -10.87 -13.26 -4.98
N GLY A 370 -10.89 -13.40 -3.65
CA GLY A 370 -10.34 -14.58 -2.97
C GLY A 370 -8.82 -14.67 -2.99
N PHE A 371 -8.14 -13.52 -3.08
CA PHE A 371 -6.69 -13.38 -3.06
C PHE A 371 -6.26 -12.47 -1.89
N PHE A 372 -5.00 -12.04 -1.84
CA PHE A 372 -4.46 -11.15 -0.82
C PHE A 372 -3.73 -9.95 -1.49
N PRO A 373 -3.66 -8.77 -0.86
CA PRO A 373 -2.90 -7.63 -1.39
C PRO A 373 -1.42 -7.98 -1.48
N ASP A 374 -0.88 -8.09 -2.69
CA ASP A 374 0.46 -8.62 -2.96
C ASP A 374 1.41 -7.56 -3.52
N VAL A 375 2.38 -7.95 -4.36
CA VAL A 375 3.34 -7.07 -5.05
C VAL A 375 4.04 -6.05 -4.14
N GLY A 376 4.35 -6.46 -2.91
CA GLY A 376 5.04 -5.70 -1.88
C GLY A 376 4.11 -4.87 -0.98
N ALA A 377 2.80 -5.07 -1.05
CA ALA A 377 1.83 -4.39 -0.19
C ALA A 377 2.04 -4.68 1.30
N SER A 378 2.55 -5.86 1.70
CA SER A 378 2.95 -6.12 3.09
C SER A 378 4.12 -5.26 3.55
N TYR A 379 4.96 -4.80 2.62
CA TYR A 379 6.01 -3.83 2.92
C TYR A 379 5.41 -2.42 3.02
N ILE A 380 4.69 -1.97 1.98
CA ILE A 380 4.20 -0.59 1.84
C ILE A 380 3.11 -0.26 2.89
N LEU A 381 2.00 -1.00 2.91
CA LEU A 381 0.77 -0.57 3.57
C LEU A 381 0.92 -0.44 5.11
N PRO A 382 1.52 -1.38 5.85
CA PRO A 382 1.65 -1.28 7.31
C PRO A 382 2.56 -0.14 7.80
N ARG A 383 3.20 0.60 6.89
CA ARG A 383 4.12 1.70 7.19
C ARG A 383 3.48 3.09 7.01
N LEU A 384 2.33 3.18 6.33
CA LEU A 384 1.71 4.47 5.95
C LEU A 384 1.41 5.38 7.14
N GLY A 385 0.82 4.87 8.23
CA GLY A 385 0.53 5.68 9.41
C GLY A 385 1.80 6.18 10.13
N ARG A 386 2.90 5.41 10.10
CA ARG A 386 4.21 5.90 10.58
C ARG A 386 4.78 6.98 9.66
N LYS A 387 4.71 6.78 8.34
CA LYS A 387 5.17 7.77 7.33
C LYS A 387 4.46 9.12 7.51
N LEU A 388 3.14 9.10 7.69
CA LEU A 388 2.33 10.29 7.98
C LEU A 388 2.70 10.98 9.30
N ALA A 389 2.90 10.21 10.38
CA ALA A 389 3.19 10.73 11.71
C ALA A 389 4.65 11.21 11.89
N GLN A 390 5.60 10.60 11.19
CA GLN A 390 7.04 10.86 11.35
C GLN A 390 7.62 11.82 10.29
N LYS A 391 7.01 11.89 9.10
CA LYS A 391 7.45 12.75 7.98
C LYS A 391 8.95 12.60 7.70
N ASP A 392 9.71 13.69 7.74
CA ASP A 392 11.16 13.77 7.53
C ASP A 392 12.00 12.93 8.52
N LYS A 393 11.37 12.33 9.55
CA LYS A 393 11.98 11.42 10.54
C LYS A 393 11.46 9.98 10.41
N TYR A 394 10.90 9.64 9.27
CA TYR A 394 10.33 8.32 9.00
C TYR A 394 11.42 7.26 8.82
N GLU A 395 11.34 6.19 9.61
CA GLU A 395 12.24 5.05 9.53
C GLU A 395 11.47 3.81 9.00
N PRO A 396 11.88 3.21 7.87
CA PRO A 396 11.17 2.08 7.28
C PRO A 396 11.37 0.79 8.08
N ILE A 397 12.52 0.63 8.76
CA ILE A 397 12.84 -0.52 9.60
C ILE A 397 12.96 -0.05 11.05
N VAL A 398 12.14 -0.62 11.93
CA VAL A 398 12.04 -0.28 13.36
C VAL A 398 11.87 -1.55 14.18
N SER A 399 11.93 -1.47 15.51
CA SER A 399 11.68 -2.65 16.36
C SER A 399 10.22 -3.14 16.27
N ALA A 400 9.98 -4.42 16.52
CA ALA A 400 8.65 -5.03 16.35
C ALA A 400 7.51 -4.34 17.12
N SER A 401 7.78 -3.81 18.31
CA SER A 401 6.79 -3.05 19.09
C SER A 401 6.46 -1.68 18.47
N GLN A 402 7.41 -1.05 17.78
CA GLN A 402 7.18 0.15 16.98
C GLN A 402 6.52 -0.17 15.63
N ALA A 403 6.85 -1.34 15.05
CA ALA A 403 6.32 -1.79 13.77
C ALA A 403 4.79 -1.99 13.77
N LEU A 404 4.20 -2.30 14.93
CA LEU A 404 2.76 -2.47 15.13
C LEU A 404 1.98 -1.16 15.34
N ALA A 405 2.66 -0.01 15.49
CA ALA A 405 2.00 1.29 15.66
C ALA A 405 1.74 1.99 14.32
N GLY A 406 0.54 2.56 14.14
CA GLY A 406 0.15 3.25 12.91
C GLY A 406 -0.19 2.31 11.76
N GLN A 407 -0.57 1.05 12.06
CA GLN A 407 -0.93 0.06 11.05
C GLN A 407 -2.38 0.17 10.57
N GLY A 408 -3.25 0.90 11.27
CA GLY A 408 -4.69 0.94 10.99
C GLY A 408 -4.98 1.30 9.54
N LEU A 409 -4.37 2.37 9.02
CA LEU A 409 -4.57 2.82 7.63
C LEU A 409 -4.20 1.73 6.61
N GLY A 410 -3.03 1.12 6.77
CA GLY A 410 -2.60 0.04 5.88
C GLY A 410 -3.50 -1.20 5.95
N THR A 411 -3.89 -1.58 7.17
CA THR A 411 -4.76 -2.74 7.43
C THR A 411 -6.17 -2.51 6.89
N PHE A 412 -6.70 -1.28 7.02
CA PHE A 412 -7.96 -0.85 6.41
C PHE A 412 -7.90 -0.95 4.88
N LEU A 413 -6.89 -0.37 4.23
CA LEU A 413 -6.74 -0.43 2.78
C LEU A 413 -6.63 -1.88 2.27
N ALA A 414 -5.80 -2.69 2.95
CA ALA A 414 -5.54 -4.08 2.59
C ALA A 414 -6.77 -4.99 2.72
N LEU A 415 -7.51 -4.92 3.84
CA LEU A 415 -8.68 -5.79 4.06
C LEU A 415 -9.88 -5.36 3.20
N THR A 416 -10.09 -4.05 3.05
CA THR A 416 -11.35 -3.52 2.51
C THR A 416 -11.34 -3.31 1.00
N GLY A 417 -10.17 -3.15 0.37
CA GLY A 417 -10.08 -2.74 -1.04
C GLY A 417 -10.85 -1.44 -1.33
N GLU A 418 -10.80 -0.47 -0.40
CA GLU A 418 -11.38 0.85 -0.64
C GLU A 418 -10.61 1.65 -1.69
N ARG A 419 -11.34 2.52 -2.40
CA ARG A 419 -10.81 3.32 -3.51
C ARG A 419 -10.46 4.72 -3.03
N ILE A 420 -9.16 5.01 -3.00
CA ILE A 420 -8.60 6.34 -2.73
C ILE A 420 -8.48 7.08 -4.07
N LYS A 421 -8.89 8.35 -4.13
CA LYS A 421 -8.95 9.14 -5.38
C LYS A 421 -8.09 10.41 -5.32
N GLY A 422 -7.45 10.75 -6.44
CA GLY A 422 -6.76 12.03 -6.64
C GLY A 422 -5.96 12.53 -5.44
N ALA A 423 -6.33 13.71 -4.93
CA ALA A 423 -5.67 14.36 -3.80
C ALA A 423 -5.69 13.55 -2.48
N GLU A 424 -6.65 12.64 -2.29
CA GLU A 424 -6.68 11.76 -1.10
C GLU A 424 -5.41 10.87 -1.01
N LEU A 425 -4.76 10.55 -2.15
CA LEU A 425 -3.52 9.75 -2.14
C LEU A 425 -2.36 10.51 -1.47
N LEU A 426 -2.25 11.82 -1.69
CA LEU A 426 -1.21 12.66 -1.09
C LEU A 426 -1.44 12.77 0.41
N ALA A 427 -2.68 13.07 0.82
CA ALA A 427 -3.08 13.17 2.23
C ALA A 427 -2.90 11.86 3.03
N LEU A 428 -2.86 10.70 2.35
CA LEU A 428 -2.64 9.37 2.94
C LEU A 428 -1.23 8.80 2.68
N ALA A 429 -0.30 9.60 2.15
CA ALA A 429 1.09 9.25 1.82
C ALA A 429 1.28 8.06 0.84
N LEU A 430 0.22 7.75 0.07
CA LEU A 430 0.17 6.80 -1.04
C LEU A 430 0.74 7.40 -2.34
N ALA A 431 0.62 8.71 -2.50
CA ALA A 431 1.36 9.50 -3.48
C ALA A 431 2.39 10.39 -2.76
N THR A 432 3.45 10.78 -3.47
CA THR A 432 4.40 11.82 -3.01
C THR A 432 4.01 13.21 -3.50
N HIS A 433 3.33 13.29 -4.65
CA HIS A 433 3.09 14.53 -5.38
C HIS A 433 1.71 14.52 -6.07
N TYR A 434 1.16 15.69 -6.38
CA TYR A 434 -0.12 15.86 -7.08
C TYR A 434 -0.11 16.98 -8.15
N ILE A 435 -0.43 16.63 -9.40
CA ILE A 435 -0.53 17.56 -10.54
C ILE A 435 -1.84 17.37 -11.30
N ASP A 436 -2.40 18.42 -11.90
CA ASP A 436 -3.48 18.28 -12.89
C ASP A 436 -3.01 17.41 -14.08
N ALA A 437 -3.84 16.48 -14.55
CA ALA A 437 -3.48 15.57 -15.65
C ALA A 437 -3.18 16.26 -17.00
N LYS A 438 -3.46 17.56 -17.12
CA LYS A 438 -3.11 18.41 -18.27
C LYS A 438 -1.60 18.75 -18.32
N ASP A 439 -0.93 18.76 -17.16
CA ASP A 439 0.47 19.17 -17.01
C ASP A 439 1.43 17.96 -16.95
N VAL A 440 0.91 16.75 -17.09
CA VAL A 440 1.68 15.49 -17.18
C VAL A 440 2.73 15.52 -18.29
N ASP A 441 2.41 16.08 -19.46
CA ASP A 441 3.39 16.21 -20.54
C ASP A 441 4.44 17.29 -20.24
N VAL A 442 4.08 18.37 -19.54
CA VAL A 442 5.01 19.41 -19.06
C VAL A 442 6.02 18.81 -18.08
N LEU A 443 5.55 17.95 -17.15
CA LEU A 443 6.43 17.22 -16.24
C LEU A 443 7.39 16.31 -17.02
N LYS A 444 6.89 15.50 -17.97
CA LYS A 444 7.76 14.61 -18.77
C LYS A 444 8.81 15.39 -19.57
N ASP A 445 8.47 16.57 -20.10
CA ASP A 445 9.44 17.43 -20.80
C ASP A 445 10.50 18.01 -19.86
N GLN A 446 10.16 18.45 -18.64
CA GLN A 446 11.18 18.85 -17.66
C GLN A 446 12.05 17.67 -17.20
N LEU A 447 11.46 16.49 -16.97
CA LEU A 447 12.19 15.27 -16.60
C LEU A 447 13.19 14.81 -17.67
N ARG A 448 12.96 15.14 -18.96
CA ARG A 448 13.89 14.89 -20.06
C ARG A 448 15.12 15.79 -20.02
N GLU A 449 15.04 16.99 -19.46
CA GLU A 449 16.16 17.95 -19.44
C GLU A 449 17.23 17.61 -18.39
N PHE A 450 16.86 16.87 -17.33
CA PHE A 450 17.77 16.51 -16.22
C PHE A 450 19.10 15.91 -16.65
N LYS A 451 20.19 16.50 -16.16
CA LYS A 451 21.55 15.99 -16.27
C LYS A 451 22.24 16.09 -14.91
N PHE A 452 22.52 14.95 -14.31
CA PHE A 452 23.30 14.88 -13.08
C PHE A 452 24.78 14.68 -13.42
N PRO A 453 25.72 15.34 -12.71
CA PRO A 453 27.12 14.94 -12.68
C PRO A 453 27.29 13.49 -12.20
N ASP A 454 28.29 12.78 -12.72
CA ASP A 454 28.59 11.38 -12.36
C ASP A 454 28.88 11.18 -10.85
N ASP A 455 29.32 12.25 -10.17
CA ASP A 455 29.69 12.31 -8.75
C ASP A 455 28.61 12.94 -7.84
N MET A 456 27.43 13.30 -8.38
CA MET A 456 26.37 13.93 -7.59
C MET A 456 25.76 12.93 -6.58
N PRO A 457 25.66 13.29 -5.27
CA PRO A 457 25.05 12.45 -4.25
C PRO A 457 23.61 12.07 -4.59
N GLU A 458 23.21 10.85 -4.23
CA GLU A 458 21.90 10.29 -4.59
C GLU A 458 20.74 11.17 -4.09
N ASP A 459 20.77 11.54 -2.81
CA ASP A 459 19.82 12.43 -2.15
C ASP A 459 19.70 13.79 -2.87
N THR A 460 20.80 14.35 -3.37
CA THR A 460 20.79 15.63 -4.11
C THR A 460 20.14 15.53 -5.48
N ARG A 461 20.23 14.37 -6.14
CA ARG A 461 19.48 14.12 -7.39
C ARG A 461 17.99 13.98 -7.10
N ASP A 462 17.64 13.31 -6.01
CA ASP A 462 16.26 13.16 -5.56
C ASP A 462 15.64 14.53 -5.18
N ASP A 463 16.35 15.36 -4.40
CA ASP A 463 15.94 16.75 -4.05
C ASP A 463 15.65 17.60 -5.29
N MET A 464 16.49 17.48 -6.34
CA MET A 464 16.29 18.21 -7.59
C MET A 464 15.03 17.75 -8.33
N ILE A 465 14.71 16.45 -8.29
CA ILE A 465 13.49 15.88 -8.88
C ILE A 465 12.25 16.33 -8.09
N ASP A 466 12.31 16.30 -6.75
CA ASP A 466 11.25 16.80 -5.85
C ASP A 466 10.89 18.25 -6.17
N GLU A 467 11.85 19.18 -6.09
CA GLU A 467 11.65 20.61 -6.38
C GLU A 467 11.13 20.87 -7.81
N THR A 468 11.45 19.99 -8.77
CA THR A 468 10.97 20.08 -10.16
C THR A 468 9.51 19.63 -10.30
N ILE A 469 9.09 18.58 -9.60
CA ILE A 469 7.66 18.18 -9.56
C ILE A 469 6.86 19.22 -8.78
N VAL A 470 7.38 19.71 -7.64
CA VAL A 470 6.81 20.80 -6.83
C VAL A 470 6.62 22.09 -7.64
N CYS A 471 7.45 22.38 -8.64
CA CYS A 471 7.26 23.51 -9.55
C CYS A 471 6.03 23.39 -10.48
N ILE A 472 5.44 22.19 -10.62
CA ILE A 472 4.23 21.89 -11.42
C ILE A 472 3.03 21.58 -10.50
N GLU A 473 3.24 21.30 -9.21
CA GLU A 473 2.19 20.87 -8.29
C GLU A 473 0.98 21.80 -8.22
N THR A 474 -0.19 21.18 -8.27
CA THR A 474 -1.47 21.89 -8.25
C THR A 474 -1.96 22.01 -6.81
N THR A 475 -1.88 23.23 -6.25
CA THR A 475 -2.47 23.53 -4.94
C THR A 475 -3.98 23.30 -4.98
N THR A 476 -4.46 22.27 -4.28
CA THR A 476 -5.87 21.88 -4.24
C THR A 476 -6.49 22.15 -2.87
N ASP A 477 -7.66 22.77 -2.86
CA ASP A 477 -8.50 22.95 -1.66
C ASP A 477 -9.21 21.63 -1.24
N GLU A 478 -8.99 20.52 -1.97
CA GLU A 478 -9.59 19.21 -1.68
C GLU A 478 -8.88 18.44 -0.55
N VAL A 479 -7.60 18.75 -0.29
CA VAL A 479 -6.92 18.27 0.94
C VAL A 479 -7.46 19.12 2.09
N ASP A 480 -8.38 18.54 2.86
CA ASP A 480 -9.14 19.23 3.91
C ASP A 480 -8.21 19.72 5.04
N ASP A 481 -8.73 20.55 5.95
CA ASP A 481 -8.00 21.42 6.91
C ASP A 481 -7.04 20.74 7.94
N GLY A 482 -6.74 19.46 7.77
CA GLY A 482 -5.98 18.59 8.67
C GLY A 482 -6.86 17.89 9.70
N THR A 483 -7.99 18.50 10.11
CA THR A 483 -8.85 17.99 11.19
C THR A 483 -9.63 16.76 10.75
N ILE A 484 -10.23 16.78 9.55
CA ILE A 484 -11.00 15.63 9.04
C ILE A 484 -10.08 14.44 8.73
N HIS A 485 -8.87 14.70 8.22
CA HIS A 485 -7.86 13.67 8.03
C HIS A 485 -7.37 13.07 9.36
N SER A 486 -7.15 13.87 10.42
CA SER A 486 -6.80 13.35 11.75
C SER A 486 -7.91 12.42 12.28
N LEU A 487 -9.16 12.90 12.31
CA LEU A 487 -10.28 12.11 12.85
C LEU A 487 -10.47 10.79 12.10
N PHE A 488 -10.32 10.79 10.77
CA PHE A 488 -10.35 9.55 9.97
C PHE A 488 -9.24 8.57 10.38
N LEU A 489 -8.00 9.06 10.51
CA LEU A 489 -6.85 8.23 10.89
C LEU A 489 -6.96 7.69 12.32
N ASP A 490 -7.47 8.49 13.26
CA ASP A 490 -7.72 8.09 14.64
C ASP A 490 -8.81 7.00 14.73
N THR A 491 -9.94 7.16 14.04
CA THR A 491 -10.99 6.13 13.91
C THR A 491 -10.46 4.85 13.26
N VAL A 492 -9.60 4.97 12.25
CA VAL A 492 -9.06 3.82 11.52
C VAL A 492 -7.96 3.08 12.31
N GLU A 493 -7.08 3.75 13.06
CA GLU A 493 -6.15 3.09 14.00
C GLU A 493 -6.92 2.41 15.15
N ALA A 494 -7.99 3.02 15.67
CA ALA A 494 -8.82 2.38 16.70
C ALA A 494 -9.48 1.07 16.20
N ILE A 495 -10.03 1.06 14.99
CA ILE A 495 -10.75 -0.11 14.46
C ILE A 495 -9.80 -1.16 13.88
N PHE A 496 -8.78 -0.77 13.11
CA PHE A 496 -7.92 -1.69 12.33
C PHE A 496 -6.49 -1.87 12.89
N GLY A 497 -6.09 -1.09 13.90
CA GLY A 497 -4.76 -1.14 14.49
C GLY A 497 -4.49 -2.39 15.34
N ALA A 498 -3.21 -2.77 15.42
CA ALA A 498 -2.71 -4.00 16.04
C ALA A 498 -2.67 -4.00 17.59
N LYS A 499 -3.15 -2.93 18.23
CA LYS A 499 -3.03 -2.71 19.69
C LYS A 499 -4.28 -3.11 20.48
N ASN A 500 -5.29 -3.63 19.79
CA ASN A 500 -6.53 -4.10 20.39
C ASN A 500 -6.32 -5.47 21.06
N ALA A 501 -7.09 -5.78 22.11
CA ALA A 501 -6.98 -7.07 22.82
C ALA A 501 -7.46 -8.26 21.97
N ASP A 502 -8.19 -7.94 20.91
CA ASP A 502 -8.87 -8.76 19.92
C ASP A 502 -8.32 -8.45 18.51
N ASP A 503 -7.01 -8.62 18.31
CA ASP A 503 -6.35 -8.44 17.00
C ASP A 503 -6.66 -9.61 16.03
N SER A 504 -7.93 -9.71 15.64
CA SER A 504 -8.48 -10.67 14.70
C SER A 504 -9.48 -10.00 13.76
N VAL A 505 -9.87 -10.67 12.67
CA VAL A 505 -10.88 -10.13 11.74
C VAL A 505 -12.25 -10.00 12.43
N GLN A 506 -12.60 -10.93 13.32
CA GLN A 506 -13.81 -10.80 14.15
C GLN A 506 -13.74 -9.59 15.09
N GLY A 507 -12.59 -9.32 15.73
CA GLY A 507 -12.43 -8.13 16.54
C GLY A 507 -12.58 -6.83 15.73
N ILE A 508 -12.09 -6.80 14.48
CA ILE A 508 -12.36 -5.69 13.55
C ILE A 508 -13.87 -5.55 13.29
N PHE A 509 -14.59 -6.66 13.11
CA PHE A 509 -16.06 -6.65 12.91
C PHE A 509 -16.81 -6.19 14.16
N ASP A 510 -16.38 -6.59 15.35
CA ASP A 510 -16.96 -6.19 16.64
C ASP A 510 -16.72 -4.70 16.90
N ARG A 511 -15.52 -4.18 16.59
CA ARG A 511 -15.20 -2.74 16.69
C ARG A 511 -15.95 -1.90 15.65
N LEU A 512 -16.16 -2.39 14.42
CA LEU A 512 -17.06 -1.76 13.44
C LEU A 512 -18.50 -1.71 13.95
N THR A 513 -18.99 -2.83 14.52
CA THR A 513 -20.33 -2.93 15.11
C THR A 513 -20.50 -1.97 16.29
N ALA A 514 -19.50 -1.85 17.16
CA ALA A 514 -19.50 -0.92 18.29
C ALA A 514 -19.43 0.56 17.85
N HIS A 515 -18.75 0.86 16.75
CA HIS A 515 -18.71 2.22 16.18
C HIS A 515 -20.08 2.66 15.63
N ASN A 516 -20.88 1.72 15.12
CA ASN A 516 -22.31 1.89 14.78
C ASN A 516 -22.66 3.11 13.89
N SER A 517 -21.72 3.60 13.08
CA SER A 517 -21.97 4.65 12.10
C SER A 517 -22.45 4.06 10.77
N GLU A 518 -23.03 4.89 9.90
CA GLU A 518 -23.47 4.44 8.57
C GLU A 518 -22.29 3.87 7.74
N TRP A 519 -21.11 4.50 7.84
CA TRP A 519 -19.88 4.00 7.23
C TRP A 519 -19.43 2.66 7.81
N ALA A 520 -19.39 2.52 9.14
CA ALA A 520 -18.95 1.29 9.78
C ALA A 520 -19.88 0.12 9.43
N THR A 521 -21.20 0.36 9.40
CA THR A 521 -22.22 -0.62 9.00
C THR A 521 -22.07 -1.04 7.53
N LYS A 522 -21.86 -0.07 6.61
CA LYS A 522 -21.60 -0.36 5.19
C LYS A 522 -20.30 -1.14 4.99
N LEU A 523 -19.24 -0.76 5.71
CA LEU A 523 -17.92 -1.38 5.61
C LEU A 523 -17.91 -2.80 6.17
N LEU A 524 -18.59 -3.04 7.30
CA LEU A 524 -18.83 -4.37 7.83
C LEU A 524 -19.60 -5.25 6.83
N THR A 525 -20.67 -4.71 6.22
CA THR A 525 -21.44 -5.42 5.19
C THR A 525 -20.56 -5.79 3.98
N LYS A 526 -19.66 -4.89 3.55
CA LYS A 526 -18.68 -5.15 2.48
C LYS A 526 -17.71 -6.26 2.88
N LEU A 527 -17.10 -6.17 4.07
CA LEU A 527 -16.15 -7.16 4.58
C LEU A 527 -16.79 -8.54 4.81
N GLN A 528 -18.08 -8.61 5.14
CA GLN A 528 -18.84 -9.86 5.24
C GLN A 528 -19.17 -10.50 3.88
N SER A 529 -18.91 -9.82 2.76
CA SER A 529 -19.11 -10.36 1.40
C SER A 529 -17.84 -10.84 0.69
N VAL A 530 -16.65 -10.53 1.22
CA VAL A 530 -15.35 -10.95 0.65
C VAL A 530 -14.86 -12.25 1.31
N SER A 531 -13.82 -12.89 0.76
CA SER A 531 -13.35 -14.19 1.25
C SER A 531 -12.90 -14.13 2.72
N PRO A 532 -13.48 -14.96 3.62
CA PRO A 532 -13.06 -14.99 5.02
C PRO A 532 -11.62 -15.51 5.20
N LEU A 533 -11.16 -16.39 4.31
CA LEU A 533 -9.78 -16.88 4.27
C LEU A 533 -8.82 -15.74 3.89
N SER A 534 -9.13 -15.01 2.81
CA SER A 534 -8.37 -13.84 2.37
C SER A 534 -8.22 -12.78 3.46
N LEU A 535 -9.30 -12.48 4.19
CA LEU A 535 -9.24 -11.49 5.29
C LEU A 535 -8.29 -11.92 6.40
N ASN A 536 -8.36 -13.18 6.86
CA ASN A 536 -7.52 -13.67 7.95
C ASN A 536 -6.04 -13.75 7.54
N VAL A 537 -5.74 -14.23 6.32
CA VAL A 537 -4.37 -14.26 5.79
C VAL A 537 -3.84 -12.84 5.60
N THR A 538 -4.62 -11.93 5.00
CA THR A 538 -4.24 -10.52 4.80
C THR A 538 -3.96 -9.81 6.14
N LEU A 539 -4.76 -10.06 7.18
CA LEU A 539 -4.52 -9.48 8.50
C LEU A 539 -3.17 -9.93 9.06
N ARG A 540 -2.86 -11.23 9.05
CA ARG A 540 -1.55 -11.74 9.52
C ARG A 540 -0.39 -11.24 8.65
N GLN A 541 -0.58 -11.13 7.33
CA GLN A 541 0.38 -10.57 6.39
C GLN A 541 0.74 -9.11 6.74
N MET A 542 -0.26 -8.25 7.03
CA MET A 542 -0.01 -6.85 7.43
C MET A 542 0.77 -6.77 8.75
N ARG A 543 0.43 -7.61 9.74
CA ARG A 543 1.13 -7.67 11.03
C ARG A 543 2.59 -8.09 10.87
N TYR A 544 2.86 -9.11 10.06
CA TYR A 544 4.22 -9.62 9.81
C TYR A 544 5.05 -8.67 8.93
N GLY A 545 4.51 -8.18 7.82
CA GLY A 545 5.23 -7.36 6.84
C GLY A 545 5.78 -6.04 7.40
N ALA A 546 5.12 -5.48 8.42
CA ALA A 546 5.51 -4.22 9.05
C ALA A 546 6.89 -4.23 9.75
N ASN A 547 7.34 -5.41 10.19
CA ASN A 547 8.65 -5.63 10.83
C ASN A 547 9.66 -6.32 9.89
N LYS A 548 9.25 -6.65 8.67
CA LYS A 548 10.08 -7.34 7.68
C LYS A 548 10.80 -6.38 6.75
N THR A 549 11.95 -6.78 6.23
CA THR A 549 12.58 -6.09 5.08
C THR A 549 11.73 -6.27 3.82
N VAL A 550 12.06 -5.54 2.74
CA VAL A 550 11.33 -5.63 1.47
C VAL A 550 11.54 -6.99 0.79
N ASP A 551 12.75 -7.57 0.86
CA ASP A 551 13.05 -8.94 0.43
C ASP A 551 12.27 -10.00 1.21
N GLU A 552 12.25 -9.90 2.54
CA GLU A 552 11.44 -10.78 3.40
C GLU A 552 9.93 -10.68 3.10
N CYS A 553 9.44 -9.51 2.67
CA CYS A 553 8.05 -9.31 2.27
C CYS A 553 7.76 -10.06 0.96
N PHE A 554 8.54 -9.86 -0.10
CA PHE A 554 8.31 -10.58 -1.37
C PHE A 554 8.46 -12.10 -1.22
N GLN A 555 9.39 -12.58 -0.39
CA GLN A 555 9.48 -14.01 -0.05
C GLN A 555 8.21 -14.52 0.67
N MET A 556 7.70 -13.76 1.64
CA MET A 556 6.45 -14.08 2.32
C MET A 556 5.27 -14.10 1.34
N GLU A 557 5.11 -13.07 0.51
CA GLU A 557 4.01 -12.95 -0.45
C GLU A 557 4.04 -14.03 -1.53
N TYR A 558 5.22 -14.45 -2.01
CA TYR A 558 5.31 -15.57 -2.96
C TYR A 558 4.87 -16.92 -2.36
N ARG A 559 5.07 -17.13 -1.04
CA ARG A 559 4.53 -18.30 -0.31
C ARG A 559 3.01 -18.24 -0.18
N LEU A 560 2.45 -17.03 -0.01
CA LEU A 560 1.00 -16.80 -0.04
C LEU A 560 0.45 -17.10 -1.45
N ALA A 561 1.03 -16.50 -2.50
CA ALA A 561 0.59 -16.65 -3.88
C ALA A 561 0.59 -18.11 -4.36
N ASN A 562 1.61 -18.90 -4.02
CA ASN A 562 1.66 -20.34 -4.30
C ASN A 562 0.41 -21.07 -3.78
N ARG A 563 0.02 -20.80 -2.53
CA ARG A 563 -1.06 -21.50 -1.83
C ARG A 563 -2.44 -20.91 -2.11
N PHE A 564 -2.53 -19.65 -2.52
CA PHE A 564 -3.77 -19.10 -3.08
C PHE A 564 -4.10 -19.72 -4.44
N LEU A 565 -3.12 -20.20 -5.22
CA LEU A 565 -3.39 -21.05 -6.39
C LEU A 565 -3.87 -22.47 -6.02
N ASP A 566 -3.75 -22.92 -4.76
CA ASP A 566 -4.41 -24.14 -4.25
C ASP A 566 -5.80 -23.86 -3.66
N SER A 567 -6.10 -22.60 -3.33
CA SER A 567 -7.36 -22.21 -2.72
C SER A 567 -8.51 -22.18 -3.73
N SER A 568 -9.67 -22.72 -3.34
CA SER A 568 -10.90 -22.56 -4.13
C SER A 568 -11.39 -21.11 -4.18
N ASP A 569 -11.11 -20.31 -3.15
CA ASP A 569 -11.62 -18.93 -3.05
C ASP A 569 -11.05 -18.04 -4.16
N PHE A 570 -9.75 -18.13 -4.47
CA PHE A 570 -9.15 -17.37 -5.57
C PHE A 570 -9.90 -17.62 -6.89
N TYR A 571 -10.14 -18.89 -7.19
CA TYR A 571 -10.83 -19.27 -8.42
C TYR A 571 -12.31 -18.86 -8.42
N GLU A 572 -13.00 -18.95 -7.30
CA GLU A 572 -14.41 -18.58 -7.19
C GLU A 572 -14.61 -17.06 -7.24
N GLY A 573 -13.76 -16.28 -6.57
CA GLY A 573 -13.79 -14.82 -6.61
C GLY A 573 -13.48 -14.28 -8.01
N VAL A 574 -12.45 -14.82 -8.68
CA VAL A 574 -12.17 -14.45 -10.08
C VAL A 574 -13.27 -14.92 -11.03
N ARG A 575 -13.91 -16.08 -10.79
CA ARG A 575 -15.11 -16.50 -11.53
C ARG A 575 -16.22 -15.45 -11.39
N ALA A 576 -16.61 -15.13 -10.17
CA ALA A 576 -17.73 -14.25 -9.85
C ALA A 576 -17.53 -12.80 -10.35
N VAL A 577 -16.30 -12.28 -10.31
CA VAL A 577 -15.99 -10.87 -10.62
C VAL A 577 -15.52 -10.66 -12.06
N ILE A 578 -14.70 -11.57 -12.62
CA ILE A 578 -14.02 -11.38 -13.92
C ILE A 578 -14.63 -12.25 -15.03
N VAL A 579 -14.99 -13.50 -14.74
CA VAL A 579 -15.45 -14.47 -15.74
C VAL A 579 -16.95 -14.32 -16.02
N ASP A 580 -17.79 -14.67 -15.03
CA ASP A 580 -19.25 -14.70 -15.15
C ASP A 580 -19.87 -13.35 -14.80
N LYS A 581 -19.18 -12.55 -13.98
CA LYS A 581 -19.54 -11.18 -13.57
C LYS A 581 -20.87 -11.09 -12.82
N ASP A 582 -21.28 -12.19 -12.18
CA ASP A 582 -22.48 -12.25 -11.34
C ASP A 582 -22.33 -11.52 -10.00
N ASN A 583 -21.09 -11.27 -9.57
CA ASN A 583 -20.70 -10.70 -8.28
C ASN A 583 -21.29 -11.50 -7.08
N LYS A 584 -21.36 -12.82 -7.21
CA LYS A 584 -21.90 -13.77 -6.22
C LYS A 584 -20.94 -14.94 -5.99
N PRO A 585 -19.76 -14.71 -5.39
CA PRO A 585 -18.84 -15.77 -5.01
C PRO A 585 -19.44 -16.65 -3.90
N VAL A 586 -19.19 -17.95 -3.98
CA VAL A 586 -19.52 -18.95 -2.95
C VAL A 586 -18.24 -19.43 -2.27
N TRP A 587 -17.76 -18.65 -1.30
CA TRP A 587 -16.52 -18.92 -0.55
C TRP A 587 -16.53 -20.27 0.18
N GLN A 588 -15.34 -20.85 0.37
CA GLN A 588 -15.09 -22.09 1.12
C GLN A 588 -15.62 -22.03 2.57
N HIS A 589 -15.46 -20.86 3.19
CA HIS A 589 -15.83 -20.56 4.57
C HIS A 589 -16.97 -19.55 4.60
N ALA A 590 -17.94 -19.69 5.51
CA ALA A 590 -19.09 -18.77 5.59
C ALA A 590 -18.77 -17.54 6.45
N HIS A 591 -17.94 -17.70 7.48
CA HIS A 591 -17.62 -16.69 8.48
C HIS A 591 -16.13 -16.66 8.80
N VAL A 592 -15.64 -15.52 9.29
CA VAL A 592 -14.21 -15.29 9.59
C VAL A 592 -13.66 -16.12 10.76
N ASN A 593 -14.54 -16.75 11.55
CA ASN A 593 -14.19 -17.68 12.63
C ASN A 593 -14.23 -19.16 12.22
N ASP A 594 -14.73 -19.47 11.01
CA ASP A 594 -14.71 -20.84 10.48
C ASP A 594 -13.29 -21.21 9.99
N VAL A 595 -12.51 -20.18 9.58
CA VAL A 595 -11.11 -20.28 9.20
C VAL A 595 -10.25 -20.55 10.42
N THR A 596 -9.54 -21.67 10.44
CA THR A 596 -8.69 -22.07 11.56
C THR A 596 -7.34 -21.36 11.58
N ALA A 597 -6.71 -21.27 12.75
CA ALA A 597 -5.34 -20.74 12.87
C ALA A 597 -4.33 -21.57 12.06
N ASP A 598 -4.47 -22.90 12.06
CA ASP A 598 -3.62 -23.84 11.34
C ASP A 598 -3.72 -23.66 9.81
N GLU A 599 -4.92 -23.41 9.28
CA GLU A 599 -5.11 -23.05 7.86
C GLU A 599 -4.35 -21.77 7.52
N VAL A 600 -4.46 -20.72 8.36
CA VAL A 600 -3.77 -19.45 8.13
C VAL A 600 -2.25 -19.62 8.23
N ASP A 601 -1.74 -20.36 9.22
CA ASP A 601 -0.30 -20.59 9.39
C ASP A 601 0.31 -21.44 8.26
N ALA A 602 -0.47 -22.35 7.65
CA ALA A 602 -0.04 -23.07 6.47
C ALA A 602 0.30 -22.15 5.29
N PHE A 603 -0.35 -20.99 5.15
CA PHE A 603 -0.01 -20.01 4.10
C PHE A 603 1.39 -19.41 4.28
N PHE A 604 1.82 -19.14 5.52
CA PHE A 604 3.10 -18.50 5.84
C PHE A 604 4.29 -19.45 5.96
N ALA A 605 4.05 -20.77 6.00
CA ALA A 605 5.08 -21.79 6.06
C ALA A 605 6.11 -21.65 4.90
N PRO A 606 7.38 -22.05 5.08
CA PRO A 606 8.34 -22.07 3.97
C PRO A 606 7.89 -23.00 2.84
N LEU A 607 8.49 -22.80 1.66
CA LEU A 607 8.43 -23.74 0.53
C LEU A 607 9.68 -24.64 0.54
N PRO A 608 9.75 -25.69 -0.30
CA PRO A 608 11.02 -26.34 -0.64
C PRO A 608 12.09 -25.34 -1.06
N GLU A 609 13.36 -25.62 -0.73
CA GLU A 609 14.49 -24.68 -0.93
C GLU A 609 14.69 -24.29 -2.41
N ASP A 610 14.35 -25.19 -3.34
CA ASP A 610 14.38 -25.00 -4.79
C ASP A 610 13.12 -24.34 -5.37
N GLU A 611 12.04 -24.21 -4.59
CA GLU A 611 10.80 -23.53 -4.99
C GLU A 611 10.70 -22.08 -4.49
N GLU A 612 11.42 -21.73 -3.41
CA GLU A 612 11.42 -20.41 -2.75
C GLU A 612 11.80 -19.23 -3.67
N LEU A 613 11.36 -18.01 -3.31
CA LEU A 613 11.64 -16.81 -4.10
C LEU A 613 13.10 -16.35 -3.97
N VAL A 614 13.94 -16.86 -4.87
CA VAL A 614 15.28 -16.30 -5.13
C VAL A 614 15.13 -14.94 -5.82
N LEU A 615 15.35 -13.86 -5.08
CA LEU A 615 15.38 -12.49 -5.59
C LEU A 615 16.69 -12.17 -6.32
N PHE A 616 16.70 -11.07 -7.08
CA PHE A 616 17.94 -10.53 -7.62
C PHE A 616 18.83 -9.98 -6.50
N LYS A 617 20.15 -9.92 -6.70
CA LYS A 617 21.04 -9.20 -5.78
C LYS A 617 20.81 -7.69 -5.95
N ALA A 618 20.37 -7.01 -4.90
CA ALA A 618 20.30 -5.55 -4.87
C ALA A 618 21.69 -4.92 -5.15
N PRO A 619 21.76 -3.70 -5.70
CA PRO A 619 23.02 -3.04 -6.02
C PRO A 619 23.81 -2.73 -4.75
N THR A 620 24.86 -3.52 -4.48
CA THR A 620 25.77 -3.27 -3.36
C THR A 620 26.42 -1.89 -3.51
N THR A 621 26.17 -0.98 -2.56
CA THR A 621 26.89 0.30 -2.50
C THR A 621 28.39 0.04 -2.46
N PRO A 622 29.19 0.60 -3.39
CA PRO A 622 30.63 0.52 -3.30
C PRO A 622 31.10 1.24 -2.03
N THR A 623 31.65 0.48 -1.09
CA THR A 623 32.36 1.06 0.06
C THR A 623 33.69 1.62 -0.45
N TYR A 624 33.68 2.86 -0.95
CA TYR A 624 34.88 3.66 -1.07
C TYR A 624 35.43 3.90 0.34
N ALA A 625 36.71 3.61 0.52
CA ALA A 625 37.43 3.63 1.80
C ALA A 625 38.39 4.82 1.88
#